data_AF-A0A7Y3DL92-F1
#
_entry.id   AF-A0A7Y3DL92-F1
#
_cell.length_a   1.000
_cell.length_b   1.000
_cell.length_c   1.000
_cell.angle_alpha   90.00
_cell.angle_beta   90.00
_cell.angle_gamma   90.00
#
_symmetry.space_group_name_H-M   'P 1'
#
loop_
_entity.id
_entity.type
_entity.pdbx_description
1 polymer ?
#
loop_
_entity_poly.entity_id
_entity_poly.type
_entity_poly.pdbx_seq_one_letter_code
_entity_poly.pdbx_strand_id
1 'polypeptide(L)'
;TVFSLIAGGATGQMAAIKNLDMDFSKWEPIGIPIAPLMHLEERKGKLALVIEKSVVDVNSIAFQVVNAHREKWLAAVPGDDHFRRPGPIRFTGKSEEDRPLTLELNAIARSGS
;
A
#
# COMPACT_ATOMS: atom_id res chain seq x y z
N THR A 1 5.27 -11.32 -15.99
CA THR A 1 4.21 -11.08 -14.97
C THR A 1 2.82 -11.07 -15.59
N VAL A 2 2.47 -10.21 -16.56
CA VAL A 2 1.20 -10.36 -17.30
C VAL A 2 1.31 -11.42 -18.41
N PHE A 3 2.44 -11.43 -19.12
CA PHE A 3 2.71 -12.39 -20.19
C PHE A 3 2.55 -13.85 -19.77
N SER A 4 3.04 -14.23 -18.58
CA SER A 4 2.93 -15.60 -18.07
C SER A 4 1.49 -16.04 -17.81
N LEU A 5 0.61 -15.12 -17.42
CA LEU A 5 -0.82 -15.40 -17.22
C LEU A 5 -1.53 -15.57 -18.58
N ILE A 6 -1.22 -14.69 -19.55
CA ILE A 6 -1.77 -14.77 -20.90
C ILE A 6 -1.32 -16.04 -21.63
N ALA A 7 -0.02 -16.34 -21.57
CA ALA A 7 0.57 -17.53 -22.20
C ALA A 7 0.03 -18.84 -21.57
N GLY A 8 -0.36 -18.81 -20.29
CA GLY A 8 -1.02 -19.91 -19.61
C GLY A 8 -2.53 -20.01 -19.85
N GLY A 9 -3.13 -19.15 -20.69
CA GLY A 9 -4.56 -19.14 -20.97
C GLY A 9 -5.44 -18.67 -19.80
N ALA A 10 -4.86 -18.05 -18.77
CA ALA A 10 -5.59 -17.60 -17.60
C ALA A 10 -6.39 -16.32 -17.90
N THR A 11 -7.68 -16.31 -17.51
CA THR A 11 -8.59 -15.17 -17.64
C THR A 11 -9.22 -14.81 -16.29
N GLY A 12 -9.74 -13.57 -16.16
CA GLY A 12 -10.34 -13.08 -14.91
C GLY A 12 -9.35 -12.93 -13.74
N GLN A 13 -8.06 -12.75 -14.06
CA GLN A 13 -6.98 -12.60 -13.07
C GLN A 13 -6.45 -11.16 -13.07
N MET A 14 -6.11 -10.67 -11.88
CA MET A 14 -5.31 -9.45 -11.69
C MET A 14 -3.84 -9.85 -11.55
N ALA A 15 -2.97 -9.31 -12.40
CA ALA A 15 -1.53 -9.47 -12.23
C ALA A 15 -1.04 -8.61 -11.07
N ALA A 16 -0.30 -9.21 -10.14
CA ALA A 16 0.23 -8.53 -8.96
C ALA A 16 1.67 -8.97 -8.67
N ILE A 17 2.34 -8.22 -7.79
CA ILE A 17 3.68 -8.55 -7.28
C ILE A 17 3.62 -8.54 -5.76
N LYS A 18 4.10 -9.61 -5.12
CA LYS A 18 4.26 -9.74 -3.67
C LYS A 18 5.65 -9.26 -3.22
N ASN A 19 5.77 -9.02 -1.91
CA ASN A 19 7.02 -8.70 -1.23
C ASN A 19 7.65 -7.36 -1.66
N LEU A 20 6.83 -6.35 -1.96
CA LEU A 20 7.29 -5.03 -2.41
C LEU A 20 8.12 -4.27 -1.35
N ASP A 21 7.97 -4.63 -0.08
CA ASP A 21 8.77 -4.18 1.07
C ASP A 21 10.18 -4.80 1.11
N MET A 22 10.41 -5.86 0.35
CA MET A 22 11.71 -6.55 0.28
C MET A 22 12.55 -6.09 -0.92
N ASP A 23 13.81 -6.53 -0.96
CA ASP A 23 14.68 -6.35 -2.12
C ASP A 23 14.05 -6.91 -3.39
N PHE A 24 14.37 -6.28 -4.53
CA PHE A 24 13.82 -6.65 -5.84
C PHE A 24 14.03 -8.14 -6.18
N SER A 25 15.12 -8.75 -5.71
CA SER A 25 15.41 -10.17 -5.92
C SER A 25 14.42 -11.12 -5.22
N LYS A 26 13.63 -10.62 -4.27
CA LYS A 26 12.62 -11.38 -3.50
C LYS A 26 11.18 -11.09 -3.97
N TRP A 27 11.02 -10.28 -5.01
CA TRP A 27 9.71 -9.96 -5.55
C TRP A 27 9.13 -11.15 -6.30
N GLU A 28 7.88 -11.47 -5.99
CA GLU A 28 7.21 -12.65 -6.53
C GLU A 28 6.00 -12.23 -7.38
N PRO A 29 5.97 -12.55 -8.68
CA PRO A 29 4.82 -12.28 -9.51
C PRO A 29 3.70 -13.29 -9.27
N ILE A 30 2.47 -12.80 -9.17
CA ILE A 30 1.29 -13.61 -8.90
C ILE A 30 0.09 -13.22 -9.76
N GLY A 31 -0.86 -14.13 -9.91
CA GLY A 31 -2.21 -13.87 -10.42
C GLY A 31 -3.23 -13.99 -9.28
N ILE A 32 -4.08 -12.98 -9.12
CA ILE A 32 -5.15 -12.97 -8.12
C ILE A 32 -6.49 -13.08 -8.85
N PRO A 33 -7.32 -14.11 -8.58
CA PRO A 33 -8.65 -14.20 -9.16
C PRO A 33 -9.49 -12.98 -8.77
N ILE A 34 -10.12 -12.32 -9.74
CA ILE A 34 -10.87 -11.09 -9.48
C ILE A 34 -12.22 -11.39 -8.83
N ALA A 35 -12.88 -12.50 -9.21
CA ALA A 35 -14.24 -12.81 -8.77
C ALA A 35 -14.42 -12.84 -7.23
N PRO A 36 -13.52 -13.43 -6.41
CA PRO A 36 -13.64 -13.40 -4.95
C PRO A 36 -13.46 -12.02 -4.31
N LEU A 37 -12.91 -11.05 -5.05
CA LEU A 37 -12.74 -9.67 -4.57
C LEU A 37 -13.98 -8.80 -4.82
N MET A 38 -15.02 -9.37 -5.42
CA MET A 38 -16.19 -8.62 -5.86
C MET A 38 -17.43 -8.92 -5.00
N HIS A 39 -18.26 -7.90 -4.82
CA HIS A 39 -19.59 -7.99 -4.22
C HIS A 39 -20.60 -7.13 -4.99
N LEU A 40 -21.89 -7.34 -4.74
CA LEU A 40 -22.95 -6.53 -5.36
C LEU A 40 -23.19 -5.25 -4.54
N GLU A 41 -23.24 -4.11 -5.22
CA GLU A 41 -23.66 -2.82 -4.66
C GLU A 41 -24.74 -2.19 -5.53
N GLU A 42 -25.66 -1.45 -4.92
CA GLU A 42 -26.61 -0.61 -5.66
C GLU A 42 -25.97 0.73 -6.04
N ARG A 43 -25.95 1.04 -7.33
CA ARG A 43 -25.47 2.31 -7.86
C ARG A 43 -26.52 2.90 -8.81
N LYS A 44 -27.02 4.09 -8.48
CA LYS A 44 -28.03 4.80 -9.28
C LYS A 44 -29.28 3.93 -9.56
N GLY A 45 -29.74 3.18 -8.57
CA GLY A 45 -30.94 2.33 -8.71
C GLY A 45 -30.71 0.99 -9.41
N LYS A 46 -29.46 0.56 -9.64
CA LYS A 46 -29.13 -0.72 -10.30
C LYS A 46 -28.07 -1.48 -9.51
N LEU A 47 -28.22 -2.80 -9.40
CA LEU A 47 -27.19 -3.68 -8.86
C LEU A 47 -26.01 -3.76 -9.83
N ALA A 48 -24.80 -3.53 -9.31
CA ALA A 48 -23.55 -3.64 -10.03
C ALA A 48 -22.55 -4.48 -9.23
N LEU A 49 -21.78 -5.31 -9.92
CA LEU A 49 -20.68 -6.06 -9.33
C LEU A 49 -19.45 -5.16 -9.22
N VAL A 50 -18.92 -4.98 -8.02
CA VAL A 50 -17.85 -4.03 -7.74
C VAL A 50 -16.78 -4.63 -6.84
N ILE A 51 -15.59 -4.05 -6.85
CA ILE A 51 -14.54 -4.32 -5.87
C ILE A 51 -14.61 -3.22 -4.80
N GLU A 52 -14.57 -3.62 -3.53
CA GLU A 52 -14.61 -2.67 -2.42
C GLU A 52 -13.41 -1.72 -2.46
N LYS A 53 -13.67 -0.43 -2.21
CA LYS A 53 -12.58 0.54 -2.06
C LYS A 53 -11.92 0.31 -0.70
N SER A 54 -10.64 -0.06 -0.71
CA SER A 54 -9.84 -0.10 0.52
C SER A 54 -9.72 1.32 1.12
N VAL A 55 -10.26 1.49 2.32
CA VAL A 55 -10.13 2.70 3.14
C VAL A 55 -8.94 2.57 4.10
N VAL A 56 -8.59 3.65 4.78
CA VAL A 56 -7.54 3.62 5.80
C VAL A 56 -8.00 2.76 6.97
N ASP A 57 -7.23 1.73 7.30
CA ASP A 57 -7.43 0.96 8.53
C ASP A 57 -6.81 1.72 9.71
N VAL A 58 -7.67 2.19 10.62
CA VAL A 58 -7.27 2.93 11.83
C VAL A 58 -6.51 2.08 12.85
N ASN A 59 -6.53 0.75 12.70
CA ASN A 59 -5.76 -0.16 13.52
C ASN A 59 -4.40 -0.53 12.88
N SER A 60 -4.13 -0.09 11.66
CA SER A 60 -2.85 -0.35 11.00
C SER A 60 -1.68 0.33 11.72
N ILE A 61 -0.48 -0.29 11.66
CA ILE A 61 0.74 0.28 12.26
C ILE A 61 1.00 1.68 11.72
N ALA A 62 0.88 1.86 10.39
CA ALA A 62 1.08 3.17 9.77
C ALA A 62 0.15 4.25 10.36
N PHE A 63 -1.12 3.93 10.59
CA PHE A 63 -2.05 4.87 11.21
C PHE A 63 -1.75 5.11 12.69
N GLN A 64 -1.36 4.07 13.43
CA GLN A 64 -0.98 4.20 14.85
C GLN A 64 0.23 5.12 15.03
N VAL A 65 1.22 5.07 14.14
CA VAL A 65 2.37 6.00 14.14
C VAL A 65 1.91 7.44 13.92
N VAL A 66 1.02 7.68 12.96
CA VAL A 66 0.42 9.00 12.75
C VAL A 66 -0.33 9.47 14.00
N ASN A 67 -1.14 8.59 14.59
CA ASN A 67 -1.90 8.92 15.79
C ASN A 67 -1.01 9.23 17.00
N ALA A 68 0.10 8.51 17.17
CA ALA A 68 1.06 8.73 18.25
C ALA A 68 1.82 10.06 18.11
N HIS A 69 2.05 10.54 16.88
CA HIS A 69 2.82 11.76 16.65
C HIS A 69 1.98 13.00 16.32
N ARG A 70 0.68 12.87 16.03
CA ARG A 70 -0.19 13.98 15.63
C ARG A 70 -0.15 15.17 16.58
N GLU A 71 -0.18 14.93 17.89
CA GLU A 71 -0.20 15.99 18.91
C GLU A 71 1.14 16.73 18.96
N LYS A 72 2.25 15.99 18.79
CA LYS A 72 3.58 16.59 18.70
C LYS A 72 3.73 17.44 17.45
N TRP A 73 3.20 16.98 16.32
CA TRP A 73 3.26 17.70 15.05
C TRP A 73 2.31 18.90 14.96
N LEU A 74 1.26 18.91 15.78
CA LEU A 74 0.35 20.05 15.88
C LEU A 74 1.09 21.32 16.35
N ALA A 75 2.20 21.18 17.08
CA ALA A 75 3.02 22.29 17.56
C ALA A 75 2.21 23.39 18.29
N ALA A 76 1.18 22.99 19.04
CA ALA A 76 0.28 23.90 19.76
C ALA A 76 0.93 24.60 20.98
N VAL A 77 2.21 24.32 21.25
CA VAL A 77 3.00 24.92 22.33
C VAL A 77 4.27 25.54 21.76
N PRO A 78 4.83 26.59 22.39
CA PRO A 78 6.10 27.17 21.96
C PRO A 78 7.21 26.12 21.93
N GLY A 79 7.87 25.96 20.78
CA GLY A 79 8.91 24.95 20.55
C GLY A 79 9.32 24.88 19.08
N ASP A 80 10.17 23.91 18.75
CA ASP A 80 10.61 23.68 17.38
C ASP A 80 9.53 22.96 16.56
N ASP A 81 9.34 23.41 15.32
CA ASP A 81 8.44 22.73 14.38
C ASP A 81 9.02 21.39 13.89
N HIS A 82 8.16 20.37 13.82
CA HIS A 82 8.53 19.02 13.39
C HIS A 82 8.17 18.72 11.93
N PHE A 83 8.53 19.61 11.00
CA PHE A 83 8.33 19.36 9.57
C PHE A 83 9.41 18.46 8.96
N ARG A 84 9.04 17.71 7.91
CA ARG A 84 10.00 17.03 7.03
C ARG A 84 10.09 17.76 5.71
N ARG A 85 11.26 17.73 5.08
CA ARG A 85 11.53 18.31 3.75
C ARG A 85 12.01 17.21 2.82
N PRO A 86 11.12 16.32 2.34
CA PRO A 86 11.54 15.24 1.46
C PRO A 86 12.20 15.82 0.22
N GLY A 87 13.36 15.27 -0.13
CA GLY A 87 14.06 15.63 -1.37
C GLY A 87 13.30 15.24 -2.63
N PRO A 88 13.73 15.73 -3.81
CA PRO A 88 13.18 15.29 -5.08
C PRO A 88 13.44 13.79 -5.32
N ILE A 89 12.56 13.15 -6.10
CA ILE A 89 12.76 11.75 -6.54
C ILE A 89 14.06 11.66 -7.34
N ARG A 90 14.92 10.71 -6.96
CA ARG A 90 16.18 10.42 -7.65
C ARG A 90 16.10 9.04 -8.29
N PHE A 91 16.56 8.94 -9.53
CA PHE A 91 16.68 7.66 -10.25
C PHE A 91 18.06 7.00 -10.10
N THR A 92 19.04 7.74 -9.60
CA THR A 92 20.41 7.28 -9.38
C THR A 92 20.94 7.78 -8.04
N GLY A 93 21.81 7.00 -7.41
CA GLY A 93 22.31 7.26 -6.06
C GLY A 93 21.31 6.84 -4.97
N LYS A 94 21.65 7.14 -3.71
CA LYS A 94 20.78 6.84 -2.57
C LYS A 94 19.67 7.90 -2.46
N SER A 95 18.42 7.47 -2.30
CA SER A 95 17.30 8.33 -1.92
C SER A 95 17.23 8.44 -0.39
N GLU A 96 16.59 9.49 0.13
CA GLU A 96 16.23 9.54 1.56
C GLU A 96 15.11 8.56 1.89
N GLU A 97 14.20 8.34 0.93
CA GLU A 97 13.11 7.38 1.01
C GLU A 97 13.10 6.58 -0.29
N ASP A 98 13.43 5.29 -0.22
CA ASP A 98 13.38 4.39 -1.37
C ASP A 98 11.97 3.81 -1.59
N ARG A 99 11.13 3.78 -0.53
CA ARG A 99 9.77 3.25 -0.56
C ARG A 99 8.81 4.09 0.30
N PRO A 100 7.50 4.06 0.03
CA PRO A 100 6.52 4.79 0.85
C PRO A 100 6.52 4.32 2.30
N LEU A 101 6.48 5.26 3.24
CA LEU A 101 6.43 4.96 4.69
C LEU A 101 5.27 4.04 5.07
N THR A 102 4.12 4.16 4.40
CA THR A 102 2.95 3.32 4.66
C THR A 102 3.20 1.85 4.32
N LEU A 103 4.02 1.55 3.31
CA LEU A 103 4.41 0.19 2.96
C LEU A 103 5.36 -0.38 4.01
N GLU A 104 6.42 0.36 4.33
CA GLU A 104 7.46 -0.04 5.29
C GLU A 104 6.87 -0.26 6.69
N LEU A 105 6.10 0.70 7.21
CA LEU A 105 5.51 0.61 8.55
C LEU A 105 4.55 -0.57 8.69
N ASN A 106 3.72 -0.84 7.67
CA ASN A 106 2.80 -1.97 7.70
C ASN A 106 3.49 -3.32 7.45
N ALA A 107 4.69 -3.33 6.88
CA ALA A 107 5.49 -4.54 6.72
C ALA A 107 6.11 -5.03 8.04
N ILE A 108 6.37 -4.12 8.99
CA ILE A 108 6.92 -4.47 10.32
C ILE A 108 6.07 -5.54 11.02
N ALA A 109 4.74 -5.44 10.93
CA ALA A 109 3.81 -6.44 11.51
C ALA A 109 4.03 -7.85 10.97
N ARG A 110 4.44 -7.98 9.70
CA ARG A 110 4.61 -9.28 9.03
C ARG A 110 5.94 -9.95 9.38
N SER A 111 6.95 -9.18 9.76
CA SER A 111 8.27 -9.71 10.16
C SER A 111 8.31 -10.28 11.57
N GLY A 112 7.26 -10.08 12.38
CA GLY A 112 7.18 -10.54 13.77
C GLY A 112 6.39 -11.83 14.00
N SER A 113 5.86 -12.47 12.95
CA SER A 113 5.17 -13.77 12.99
C SER A 113 5.98 -14.85 12.29
#